data_AF-A0A519N6Q5-F1
#
_entry.id   AF-A0A519N6Q5-F1
#
_cell.length_a   1.000
_cell.length_b   1.000
_cell.length_c   1.000
_cell.angle_alpha   90.00
_cell.angle_beta   90.00
_cell.angle_gamma   90.00
#
_symmetry.space_group_name_H-M   'P 1'
#
loop_
_entity.id
_entity.type
_entity.pdbx_description
1 polymer ?
#
loop_
_entity_poly.entity_id
_entity_poly.type
_entity_poly.pdbx_seq_one_letter_code
_entity_poly.pdbx_strand_id
1 'polypeptide(L)'
;MDIEKAQKVIDETVGSQFVVYKIEDSEKYGFAHYKHRDCDMDDQRGRLVGVGPVIFIKETGEYRLLGALESMDYLQPEQECPVVVLPSLEEIKEKIIRHKFVNDGDIFDLQSYWEDKFGDPDMNLTYYKGFDFRNFTNLGSSNKDFLAFIKSLWTELQLPFEITDENQLVLSRRKLPKI
;
A
#
# COMPACT_ATOMS: atom_id res chain seq x y z
N MET A 1 8.04 22.90 16.16
CA MET A 1 6.57 22.65 16.08
C MET A 1 6.10 21.94 17.35
N ASP A 2 4.83 22.09 17.73
CA ASP A 2 4.19 21.43 18.88
C ASP A 2 3.42 20.17 18.42
N ILE A 3 3.77 19.01 18.97
CA ILE A 3 3.22 17.72 18.57
C ILE A 3 1.75 17.58 19.01
N GLU A 4 1.38 18.08 20.18
CA GLU A 4 0.00 17.96 20.69
C GLU A 4 -0.97 18.77 19.82
N LYS A 5 -0.53 19.96 19.38
CA LYS A 5 -1.31 20.79 18.45
C LYS A 5 -1.45 20.14 17.09
N ALA A 6 -0.38 19.56 16.55
CA ALA A 6 -0.44 18.84 15.28
C ALA A 6 -1.35 17.59 15.37
N GLN A 7 -1.24 16.83 16.47
CA GLN A 7 -2.09 15.67 16.72
C GLN A 7 -3.57 16.07 16.82
N LYS A 8 -3.88 17.19 17.48
CA LYS A 8 -5.25 17.72 17.54
C LYS A 8 -5.83 18.00 16.16
N VAL A 9 -5.05 18.61 15.25
CA VAL A 9 -5.50 18.82 13.85
C VAL A 9 -5.79 17.49 13.18
N ILE A 10 -4.94 16.48 13.36
CA ILE A 10 -5.14 15.13 12.80
C ILE A 10 -6.42 14.49 13.35
N ASP A 11 -6.61 14.53 14.68
CA ASP A 11 -7.78 13.94 15.34
C ASP A 11 -9.08 14.57 14.84
N GLU A 12 -9.08 15.90 14.63
CA GLU A 12 -10.26 16.66 14.18
C GLU A 12 -10.56 16.49 12.68
N THR A 13 -9.55 16.32 11.84
CA THR A 13 -9.71 16.35 10.36
C THR A 13 -9.63 14.97 9.70
N VAL A 14 -8.82 14.08 10.26
CA VAL A 14 -8.52 12.76 9.69
C VAL A 14 -9.11 11.64 10.56
N GLY A 15 -8.97 11.77 11.88
CA GLY A 15 -9.51 10.85 12.87
C GLY A 15 -8.46 10.34 13.86
N SER A 16 -8.93 9.98 15.06
CA SER A 16 -8.10 9.59 16.22
C SER A 16 -7.29 8.30 16.06
N GLN A 17 -7.60 7.51 15.03
CA GLN A 17 -6.86 6.30 14.66
C GLN A 17 -5.51 6.60 13.99
N PHE A 18 -5.21 7.88 13.70
CA PHE A 18 -3.93 8.31 13.17
C PHE A 18 -3.06 8.94 14.25
N VAL A 19 -1.74 8.76 14.15
CA VAL A 19 -0.76 9.27 15.11
C VAL A 19 0.42 9.88 14.38
N VAL A 20 0.89 11.01 14.90
CA VAL A 20 2.15 11.63 14.46
C VAL A 20 3.30 10.63 14.67
N TYR A 21 4.07 10.33 13.62
CA TYR A 21 5.20 9.41 13.70
C TYR A 21 6.55 10.06 13.35
N LYS A 22 6.53 11.19 12.64
CA LYS A 22 7.75 11.91 12.26
C LYS A 22 7.48 13.40 12.21
N ILE A 23 8.43 14.16 12.78
CA ILE A 23 8.50 15.61 12.61
C ILE A 23 9.68 15.95 11.71
N GLU A 24 9.44 16.79 10.74
CA GLU A 24 10.49 17.45 9.96
C GLU A 24 10.39 18.95 10.22
N ASP A 25 11.52 19.59 10.49
CA ASP A 25 11.56 21.02 10.77
C ASP A 25 12.51 21.68 9.77
N SER A 26 12.08 22.83 9.25
CA SER A 26 12.81 23.66 8.29
C SER A 26 12.86 25.09 8.80
N GLU A 27 13.57 25.99 8.12
CA GLU A 27 13.62 27.39 8.54
C GLU A 27 12.24 28.05 8.63
N LYS A 28 11.35 27.76 7.67
CA LYS A 28 10.02 28.41 7.55
C LYS A 28 8.86 27.56 8.06
N TYR A 29 8.99 26.24 8.02
CA TYR A 29 7.89 25.32 8.23
C TYR A 29 8.27 24.15 9.14
N GLY A 30 7.33 23.66 9.93
CA GLY A 30 7.37 22.32 10.52
C GLY A 30 6.36 21.42 9.84
N PHE A 31 6.69 20.15 9.65
CA PHE A 31 5.81 19.14 9.07
C PHE A 31 5.61 18.00 10.06
N ALA A 32 4.35 17.69 10.37
CA ALA A 32 3.96 16.52 11.15
C ALA A 32 3.42 15.46 10.19
N HIS A 33 4.22 14.42 9.97
CA HIS A 33 3.81 13.23 9.25
C HIS A 33 3.12 12.27 10.21
N TYR A 34 2.01 11.69 9.78
CA TYR A 34 1.19 10.80 10.58
C TYR A 34 0.90 9.50 9.84
N LYS A 35 0.57 8.46 10.60
CA LYS A 35 0.22 7.13 10.10
C LYS A 35 -0.90 6.52 10.92
N HIS A 36 -1.56 5.52 10.37
CA HIS A 36 -2.54 4.75 11.12
C HIS A 36 -1.86 4.00 12.28
N ARG A 37 -2.50 3.93 13.45
CA ARG A 37 -1.93 3.30 14.66
C ARG A 37 -1.62 1.81 14.47
N ASP A 38 -2.53 1.12 13.79
CA ASP A 38 -2.50 -0.35 13.66
C ASP A 38 -1.97 -0.85 12.31
N CYS A 39 -1.62 0.07 11.40
CA CYS A 39 -1.16 -0.29 10.05
C CYS A 39 0.23 0.28 9.79
N ASP A 40 1.07 -0.51 9.14
CA ASP A 40 2.36 -0.04 8.63
C ASP A 40 2.16 0.93 7.47
N MET A 41 3.18 1.74 7.16
CA MET A 41 3.11 2.77 6.11
C MET A 41 2.77 2.19 4.74
N ASP A 42 3.21 0.95 4.48
CA ASP A 42 2.96 0.26 3.23
C ASP A 42 1.62 -0.50 3.21
N ASP A 43 0.92 -0.65 4.34
CA ASP A 43 -0.39 -1.30 4.44
C ASP A 43 -1.53 -0.41 3.92
N GLN A 44 -2.17 -0.84 2.82
CA GLN A 44 -3.17 -0.03 2.14
C GLN A 44 -4.44 0.23 2.96
N ARG A 45 -4.71 -0.60 3.98
CA ARG A 45 -5.89 -0.43 4.86
C ARG A 45 -5.79 0.82 5.73
N GLY A 46 -4.57 1.27 6.01
CA GLY A 46 -4.29 2.49 6.75
C GLY A 46 -3.98 3.70 5.86
N ARG A 47 -4.02 3.54 4.52
CA ARG A 47 -3.72 4.63 3.58
C ARG A 47 -4.90 5.58 3.44
N LEU A 48 -4.56 6.85 3.24
CA LEU A 48 -5.50 7.90 2.89
C LEU A 48 -5.08 8.50 1.55
N VAL A 49 -6.06 8.84 0.72
CA VAL A 49 -5.83 9.40 -0.61
C VAL A 49 -5.90 10.92 -0.55
N GLY A 50 -4.90 11.60 -1.11
CA GLY A 50 -4.92 13.05 -1.30
C GLY A 50 -4.61 13.89 -0.06
N VAL A 51 -4.28 13.26 1.08
CA VAL A 51 -3.89 13.97 2.30
C VAL A 51 -2.38 14.00 2.48
N GLY A 52 -1.86 15.16 2.84
CA GLY A 52 -0.46 15.41 3.18
C GLY A 52 -0.25 15.55 4.68
N PRO A 53 0.96 15.96 5.11
CA PRO A 53 1.27 16.20 6.52
C PRO A 53 0.51 17.42 7.08
N VAL A 54 0.46 17.55 8.40
CA VAL A 54 0.10 18.83 9.03
C VAL A 54 1.30 19.75 8.95
N ILE A 55 1.11 20.94 8.40
CA ILE A 55 2.14 21.98 8.36
C ILE A 55 1.95 22.96 9.52
N PHE A 56 3.05 23.39 10.10
CA PHE A 56 3.16 24.53 10.99
C PHE A 56 3.91 25.66 10.28
N ILE A 57 3.25 26.78 10.03
CA ILE A 57 3.85 27.97 9.41
C ILE A 57 4.41 28.86 10.51
N LYS A 58 5.74 28.96 10.62
CA LYS A 58 6.40 29.63 11.76
C LYS A 58 6.11 31.13 11.81
N GLU A 59 5.98 31.77 10.66
CA GLU A 59 5.70 33.20 10.56
C GLU A 59 4.33 33.57 11.15
N THR A 60 3.30 32.77 10.86
CA THR A 60 1.93 33.04 11.30
C THR A 60 1.54 32.30 12.58
N GLY A 61 2.29 31.26 12.94
CA GLY A 61 1.95 30.36 14.05
C GLY A 61 0.82 29.38 13.72
N GLU A 62 0.40 29.29 12.46
CA GLU A 62 -0.75 28.50 12.01
C GLU A 62 -0.41 27.01 11.84
N TYR A 63 -1.35 26.14 12.23
CA TYR A 63 -1.34 24.71 11.93
C TYR A 63 -2.46 24.39 10.94
N ARG A 64 -2.15 23.67 9.86
CA ARG A 64 -3.17 23.21 8.90
C ARG A 64 -2.81 21.87 8.28
N LEU A 65 -3.83 21.09 7.94
CA LEU A 65 -3.64 19.86 7.14
C LEU A 65 -3.42 20.25 5.68
N LEU A 66 -2.35 19.73 5.06
CA LEU A 66 -2.11 19.92 3.64
C LEU A 66 -2.77 18.83 2.79
N GLY A 67 -3.10 19.18 1.55
CA GLY A 67 -3.30 18.18 0.51
C GLY A 67 -1.96 17.53 0.10
N ALA A 68 -2.00 16.29 -0.37
CA ALA A 68 -0.78 15.58 -0.80
C ALA A 68 -0.02 16.35 -1.90
N LEU A 69 -0.75 16.89 -2.89
CA LEU A 69 -0.14 17.70 -3.96
C LEU A 69 0.33 19.06 -3.46
N GLU A 70 -0.46 19.69 -2.58
CA GLU A 70 -0.11 20.98 -1.97
C GLU A 70 1.18 20.89 -1.15
N SER A 71 1.43 19.74 -0.50
CA SER A 71 2.66 19.53 0.26
C SER A 71 3.94 19.64 -0.56
N MET A 72 3.87 19.37 -1.87
CA MET A 72 5.03 19.51 -2.76
C MET A 72 5.44 20.97 -2.97
N ASP A 73 4.49 21.92 -2.87
CA ASP A 73 4.80 23.35 -2.98
C ASP A 73 5.61 23.85 -1.78
N TYR A 74 5.55 23.13 -0.66
CA TYR A 74 6.28 23.42 0.58
C TYR A 74 7.60 22.64 0.71
N LEU A 75 7.71 21.51 0.02
CA LEU A 75 8.83 20.58 0.03
C LEU A 75 9.63 20.71 -1.28
N GLN A 76 10.30 21.83 -1.51
CA GLN A 76 11.37 21.88 -2.53
C GLN A 76 12.72 21.75 -1.82
N PRO A 77 13.51 20.73 -2.20
CA PRO A 77 14.35 20.87 -3.39
C PRO A 77 14.20 19.69 -4.36
N GLU A 78 14.78 19.88 -5.55
CA GLU A 78 15.10 18.92 -6.62
C GLU A 78 15.43 17.52 -6.07
N GLN A 79 14.41 16.72 -5.75
CA GLN A 79 14.60 15.32 -5.44
C GLN A 79 14.72 14.58 -6.77
N GLU A 80 15.94 14.17 -7.09
CA GLU A 80 16.17 13.17 -8.13
C GLU A 80 15.19 12.03 -7.90
N CYS A 81 14.42 11.67 -8.93
CA CYS A 81 13.51 10.53 -8.86
C CYS A 81 14.36 9.31 -8.45
N PRO A 82 14.12 8.71 -7.26
CA PRO A 82 14.94 7.59 -6.81
C PRO A 82 14.83 6.46 -7.84
N VAL A 83 15.95 5.83 -8.14
CA VAL A 83 15.97 4.63 -8.98
C VAL A 83 15.09 3.58 -8.31
N VAL A 84 14.02 3.17 -8.98
CA VAL A 84 13.09 2.17 -8.46
C VAL A 84 13.78 0.81 -8.52
N VAL A 85 14.25 0.34 -7.36
CA VAL A 85 14.74 -1.03 -7.19
C VAL A 85 13.53 -1.90 -6.90
N LEU A 86 13.22 -2.84 -7.79
CA LEU A 86 12.15 -3.80 -7.57
C LEU A 86 12.56 -4.78 -6.45
N PRO A 87 11.66 -5.06 -5.48
CA PRO A 87 11.94 -6.02 -4.43
C PRO A 87 12.03 -7.44 -4.99
N SER A 88 12.85 -8.27 -4.34
CA SER A 88 12.90 -9.70 -4.59
C SER A 88 11.61 -10.40 -4.13
N LEU A 89 11.36 -11.60 -4.65
CA LEU A 89 10.18 -12.40 -4.25
C LEU A 89 10.14 -12.65 -2.73
N GLU A 90 11.28 -12.91 -2.09
CA GLU A 90 11.34 -13.12 -0.64
C GLU A 90 10.95 -11.87 0.13
N GLU A 91 11.44 -10.69 -0.27
CA GLU A 91 11.05 -9.41 0.36
C GLU A 91 9.55 -9.13 0.20
N ILE A 92 8.97 -9.45 -0.95
CA ILE A 92 7.52 -9.31 -1.17
C ILE A 92 6.75 -10.26 -0.24
N LYS A 93 7.18 -11.52 -0.10
CA LYS A 93 6.54 -12.48 0.82
C LYS A 93 6.65 -12.03 2.27
N GLU A 94 7.82 -11.57 2.70
CA GLU A 94 8.04 -11.06 4.05
C GLU A 94 7.13 -9.87 4.37
N LYS A 95 6.97 -8.94 3.39
CA LYS A 95 5.98 -7.87 3.47
C LYS A 95 4.60 -8.48 3.70
N ILE A 96 4.08 -9.33 2.80
CA ILE A 96 2.76 -9.99 2.88
C ILE A 96 2.51 -10.69 4.22
N ILE A 97 3.49 -11.41 4.72
CA ILE A 97 3.39 -12.14 6.00
C ILE A 97 3.23 -11.17 7.17
N ARG A 98 3.97 -10.05 7.17
CA ARG A 98 3.96 -9.06 8.26
C ARG A 98 2.58 -8.39 8.43
N HIS A 99 2.01 -7.82 7.37
CA HIS A 99 0.66 -7.21 7.39
C HIS A 99 -0.50 -8.21 7.26
N LYS A 100 -0.21 -9.50 6.97
CA LYS A 100 -1.20 -10.60 6.88
C LYS A 100 -2.28 -10.34 5.82
N PHE A 101 -1.94 -9.57 4.80
CA PHE A 101 -2.85 -9.09 3.77
C PHE A 101 -2.05 -8.81 2.48
N VAL A 102 -2.64 -9.01 1.31
CA VAL A 102 -2.01 -8.71 0.01
C VAL A 102 -2.55 -7.37 -0.50
N ASN A 103 -1.69 -6.35 -0.52
CA ASN A 103 -2.00 -5.03 -1.06
C ASN A 103 -1.92 -5.00 -2.59
N ASP A 104 -2.48 -3.95 -3.18
CA ASP A 104 -2.30 -3.64 -4.60
C ASP A 104 -0.82 -3.42 -4.96
N GLY A 105 -0.03 -2.85 -4.04
CA GLY A 105 1.42 -2.71 -4.19
C GLY A 105 2.13 -4.06 -4.27
N ASP A 106 1.72 -5.05 -3.48
CA ASP A 106 2.33 -6.38 -3.54
C ASP A 106 1.94 -7.10 -4.82
N ILE A 107 0.69 -6.92 -5.30
CA ILE A 107 0.28 -7.44 -6.61
C ILE A 107 1.12 -6.83 -7.73
N PHE A 108 1.42 -5.52 -7.66
CA PHE A 108 2.29 -4.85 -8.63
C PHE A 108 3.75 -5.36 -8.58
N ASP A 109 4.29 -5.51 -7.37
CA ASP A 109 5.65 -6.03 -7.17
C ASP A 109 5.76 -7.48 -7.68
N LEU A 110 4.78 -8.33 -7.34
CA LEU A 110 4.69 -9.70 -7.86
C LEU A 110 4.51 -9.73 -9.37
N GLN A 111 3.75 -8.77 -9.92
CA GLN A 111 3.55 -8.63 -11.36
C GLN A 111 4.85 -8.43 -12.11
N SER A 112 5.66 -7.50 -11.64
CA SER A 112 6.98 -7.27 -12.21
C SER A 112 7.86 -8.53 -12.14
N TYR A 113 7.80 -9.28 -11.02
CA TYR A 113 8.57 -10.51 -10.86
C TYR A 113 8.14 -11.62 -11.84
N TRP A 114 6.84 -11.90 -11.97
CA TRP A 114 6.40 -13.00 -12.81
C TRP A 114 6.39 -12.65 -14.30
N GLU A 115 6.30 -11.37 -14.67
CA GLU A 115 6.48 -10.92 -16.06
C GLU A 115 7.91 -11.19 -16.52
N ASP A 116 8.91 -10.86 -15.70
CA ASP A 116 10.32 -11.18 -15.96
C ASP A 116 10.57 -12.69 -16.06
N LYS A 117 9.96 -13.47 -15.16
CA LYS A 117 10.21 -14.91 -15.05
C LYS A 117 9.47 -15.76 -16.08
N PHE A 118 8.21 -15.44 -16.38
CA PHE A 118 7.32 -16.29 -17.19
C PHE A 118 6.95 -15.66 -18.53
N GLY A 119 7.02 -14.33 -18.67
CA GLY A 119 6.75 -13.62 -19.92
C GLY A 119 5.42 -13.97 -20.57
N ASP A 120 4.36 -14.18 -19.77
CA ASP A 120 3.07 -14.69 -20.24
C ASP A 120 2.20 -13.57 -20.85
N PRO A 121 2.00 -13.55 -22.18
CA PRO A 121 1.22 -12.51 -22.85
C PRO A 121 -0.29 -12.65 -22.62
N ASP A 122 -0.77 -13.81 -22.19
CA ASP A 122 -2.19 -14.11 -21.99
C ASP A 122 -2.64 -13.83 -20.55
N MET A 123 -1.70 -13.45 -19.69
CA MET A 123 -1.96 -13.14 -18.30
C MET A 123 -2.91 -11.95 -18.18
N ASN A 124 -3.94 -12.11 -17.36
CA ASN A 124 -4.83 -11.02 -17.00
C ASN A 124 -5.14 -11.01 -15.50
N LEU A 125 -5.14 -9.81 -14.93
CA LEU A 125 -5.70 -9.52 -13.63
C LEU A 125 -7.04 -8.82 -13.87
N THR A 126 -8.15 -9.48 -13.55
CA THR A 126 -9.48 -8.95 -13.82
C THR A 126 -10.25 -8.64 -12.54
N TYR A 127 -10.99 -7.54 -12.57
CA TYR A 127 -11.96 -7.19 -11.54
C TYR A 127 -13.33 -7.65 -12.02
N TYR A 128 -13.78 -8.82 -11.56
CA TYR A 128 -15.11 -9.33 -11.90
C TYR A 128 -16.17 -8.66 -11.02
N LYS A 129 -17.25 -8.14 -11.63
CA LYS A 129 -18.29 -7.35 -10.95
C LYS A 129 -19.00 -8.09 -9.80
N GLY A 130 -18.96 -9.42 -9.79
CA GLY A 130 -19.50 -10.27 -8.71
C GLY A 130 -18.55 -10.56 -7.54
N PHE A 131 -17.30 -10.09 -7.59
CA PHE A 131 -16.29 -10.32 -6.56
C PHE A 131 -15.91 -9.04 -5.82
N ASP A 132 -15.76 -9.11 -4.50
CA ASP A 132 -15.24 -7.99 -3.70
C ASP A 132 -13.74 -7.85 -3.93
N PHE A 133 -13.35 -6.96 -4.85
CA PHE A 133 -11.96 -6.70 -5.22
C PHE A 133 -11.06 -6.27 -4.06
N ARG A 134 -11.64 -5.80 -2.95
CA ARG A 134 -10.89 -5.48 -1.73
C ARG A 134 -10.35 -6.72 -1.05
N ASN A 135 -10.99 -7.87 -1.30
CA ASN A 135 -10.71 -9.13 -0.64
C ASN A 135 -10.19 -10.20 -1.60
N PHE A 136 -10.40 -10.05 -2.90
CA PHE A 136 -10.04 -11.05 -3.89
C PHE A 136 -9.39 -10.42 -5.13
N THR A 137 -8.45 -11.16 -5.73
CA THR A 137 -7.86 -10.86 -7.03
C THR A 137 -8.17 -12.03 -7.95
N ASN A 138 -8.77 -11.79 -9.13
CA ASN A 138 -8.95 -12.82 -10.14
C ASN A 138 -7.77 -12.81 -11.11
N LEU A 139 -7.17 -13.97 -11.33
CA LEU A 139 -5.99 -14.15 -12.16
C LEU A 139 -6.29 -15.20 -13.21
N GLY A 140 -6.17 -14.81 -14.48
CA GLY A 140 -6.34 -15.67 -15.63
C GLY A 140 -5.03 -15.85 -16.40
N SER A 141 -4.73 -17.06 -16.85
CA SER A 141 -3.57 -17.37 -17.68
C SER A 141 -3.71 -18.74 -18.34
N SER A 142 -3.20 -18.90 -19.56
CA SER A 142 -3.07 -20.18 -20.26
C SER A 142 -1.79 -20.95 -19.85
N ASN A 143 -0.82 -20.27 -19.22
CA ASN A 143 0.46 -20.79 -18.81
C ASN A 143 0.34 -21.63 -17.52
N LYS A 144 0.44 -22.96 -17.66
CA LYS A 144 0.29 -23.89 -16.52
C LYS A 144 1.42 -23.79 -15.49
N ASP A 145 2.65 -23.44 -15.90
CA ASP A 145 3.77 -23.28 -14.98
C ASP A 145 3.58 -22.03 -14.11
N PHE A 146 3.08 -20.94 -14.70
CA PHE A 146 2.69 -19.75 -13.97
C PHE A 146 1.55 -20.02 -12.98
N LEU A 147 0.48 -20.68 -13.41
CA LEU A 147 -0.62 -21.04 -12.51
C LEU A 147 -0.16 -21.96 -11.36
N ALA A 148 0.75 -22.89 -11.63
CA ALA A 148 1.34 -23.75 -10.59
C ALA A 148 2.19 -22.93 -9.60
N PHE A 149 2.97 -21.97 -10.10
CA PHE A 149 3.74 -21.04 -9.27
C PHE A 149 2.83 -20.21 -8.35
N ILE A 150 1.77 -19.59 -8.89
CA ILE A 150 0.83 -18.79 -8.10
C ILE A 150 0.15 -19.65 -7.02
N LYS A 151 -0.26 -20.87 -7.34
CA LYS A 151 -0.83 -21.81 -6.36
C LYS A 151 0.16 -22.13 -5.23
N SER A 152 1.43 -22.40 -5.56
CA SER A 152 2.47 -22.63 -4.56
C SER A 152 2.65 -21.42 -3.67
N LEU A 153 2.80 -20.24 -4.27
CA LEU A 153 2.98 -18.98 -3.55
C LEU A 153 1.82 -18.69 -2.59
N TRP A 154 0.58 -18.81 -3.04
CA TRP A 154 -0.58 -18.59 -2.17
C TRP A 154 -0.69 -19.63 -1.04
N THR A 155 -0.28 -20.87 -1.33
CA THR A 155 -0.20 -21.93 -0.32
C THR A 155 0.86 -21.61 0.73
N GLU A 156 2.05 -21.17 0.32
CA GLU A 156 3.13 -20.75 1.21
C GLU A 156 2.73 -19.57 2.10
N LEU A 157 2.01 -18.60 1.54
CA LEU A 157 1.46 -17.45 2.27
C LEU A 157 0.27 -17.84 3.19
N GLN A 158 -0.17 -19.10 3.14
CA GLN A 158 -1.34 -19.61 3.86
C GLN A 158 -2.60 -18.79 3.56
N LEU A 159 -2.76 -18.37 2.31
CA LEU A 159 -3.90 -17.60 1.82
C LEU A 159 -4.84 -18.51 1.00
N PRO A 160 -6.16 -18.43 1.22
CA PRO A 160 -7.10 -19.19 0.41
C PRO A 160 -7.06 -18.79 -1.06
N PHE A 161 -7.27 -19.76 -1.93
CA PHE A 161 -7.57 -19.53 -3.34
C PHE A 161 -8.56 -20.58 -3.83
N GLU A 162 -9.28 -20.25 -4.90
CA GLU A 162 -10.22 -21.14 -5.58
C GLU A 162 -9.83 -21.26 -7.06
N ILE A 163 -10.01 -22.45 -7.62
CA ILE A 163 -9.82 -22.72 -9.05
C ILE A 163 -11.22 -22.67 -9.67
N THR A 164 -11.50 -21.62 -10.44
CA THR A 164 -12.82 -21.45 -11.09
C THR A 164 -12.91 -22.19 -12.41
N ASP A 165 -11.79 -22.27 -13.15
CA ASP A 165 -11.63 -23.11 -14.33
C ASP A 165 -10.15 -23.50 -14.53
N GLU A 166 -9.83 -24.19 -15.64
CA GLU A 166 -8.47 -24.66 -15.91
C GLU A 166 -7.41 -23.56 -16.08
N ASN A 167 -7.84 -22.32 -16.35
CA ASN A 167 -7.03 -21.16 -16.65
C ASN A 167 -7.27 -19.98 -15.69
N GLN A 168 -8.09 -20.14 -14.65
CA GLN A 168 -8.47 -19.06 -13.72
C GLN A 168 -8.33 -19.43 -12.26
N LEU A 169 -7.84 -18.46 -11.48
CA LEU A 169 -7.68 -18.53 -10.03
C LEU A 169 -8.29 -17.30 -9.37
N VAL A 170 -9.12 -17.53 -8.35
CA VAL A 170 -9.58 -16.49 -7.44
C VAL A 170 -8.71 -16.54 -6.20
N LEU A 171 -7.92 -15.49 -6.01
CA LEU A 171 -6.92 -15.38 -4.96
C LEU A 171 -7.44 -14.52 -3.82
N SER A 172 -7.52 -15.05 -2.60
CA SER A 172 -7.87 -14.25 -1.43
C SER A 172 -6.69 -13.35 -1.03
N ARG A 173 -6.98 -12.09 -0.73
CA ARG A 173 -6.01 -11.10 -0.21
C ARG A 173 -5.82 -11.21 1.29
N ARG A 174 -6.63 -12.01 1.99
CA ARG A 174 -6.52 -12.24 3.44
C ARG A 174 -6.87 -13.67 3.80
N LYS A 175 -6.46 -14.09 4.99
CA LYS A 175 -7.03 -15.30 5.60
C LYS A 175 -8.53 -15.06 5.79
N LEU A 176 -9.36 -15.95 5.26
CA LEU A 176 -10.79 -15.91 5.56
C LEU A 176 -10.98 -16.24 7.05
N PRO A 177 -11.88 -15.56 7.75
CA PRO A 177 -12.23 -15.95 9.11
C PRO A 177 -12.71 -17.40 9.08
N LYS A 178 -12.28 -18.20 10.06
CA LYS A 178 -12.90 -19.51 10.29
C LYS A 178 -14.37 -19.24 10.60
N ILE A 179 -15.27 -19.73 9.74
CA ILE A 179 -16.71 -19.77 9.99
C ILE A 179 -16.97 -20.79 11.10
#